data_AF-A0A7V6U188-F1
#
_entry.id   AF-A0A7V6U188-F1
#
_cell.length_a   1.000
_cell.length_b   1.000
_cell.length_c   1.000
_cell.angle_alpha   90.00
_cell.angle_beta   90.00
_cell.angle_gamma   90.00
#
_symmetry.space_group_name_H-M   'P 1'
#
loop_
_entity.id
_entity.type
_entity.pdbx_description
1 polymer ?
#
loop_
_entity_poly.entity_id
_entity_poly.type
_entity_poly.pdbx_seq_one_letter_code
_entity_poly.pdbx_strand_id
1 'polypeptide(L)'
;TVPLILQAETFEEAGGGHSHGEAEAAPHDHGAVTADAEEEGAQLPFGRLGNTILANLVAGAGFALLLGGVALLLGRRITVQNGIYWGVAGFFAVAFLPALGLSPELPAMPAADLAERQLWWIAAVVLSGLGIYLVVLRQEIWAKILGLVLIAAPQLYGAPHPEDISSPVPALLASQYAVASLATNLFMWAVIGLALGWFIQHYASSEIEG
;
A
#
# COMPACT_ATOMS: atom_id res chain seq x y z
N THR A 1 3.12 7.44 9.75
CA THR A 1 3.78 6.21 10.23
C THR A 1 5.27 6.37 10.50
N VAL A 2 5.95 7.39 9.94
CA VAL A 2 7.40 7.63 10.08
C VAL A 2 7.97 7.54 11.52
N PRO A 3 7.36 8.11 12.58
CA PRO A 3 7.93 7.98 13.92
C PRO A 3 8.01 6.54 14.43
N LEU A 4 7.03 5.70 14.07
CA LEU A 4 6.99 4.28 14.45
C LEU A 4 8.06 3.47 13.70
N ILE A 5 8.36 3.87 12.46
CA ILE A 5 9.44 3.29 11.65
C ILE A 5 10.80 3.56 12.30
N LEU A 6 11.09 4.84 12.62
CA LEU A 6 12.33 5.22 13.30
C LEU A 6 12.51 4.53 14.65
N GLN A 7 11.41 4.30 15.37
CA GLN A 7 11.45 3.57 16.63
C GLN A 7 11.78 2.08 16.42
N ALA A 8 11.30 1.46 15.33
CA ALA A 8 11.61 0.07 15.01
C ALA A 8 13.10 -0.12 14.66
N GLU A 9 13.69 0.82 13.93
CA GLU A 9 15.13 0.81 13.57
C GLU A 9 16.03 0.72 14.82
N THR A 10 15.65 1.33 15.95
CA THR A 10 16.41 1.21 17.21
C THR A 10 16.49 -0.22 17.76
N PHE A 11 15.49 -1.06 17.47
CA PHE A 11 15.50 -2.48 17.87
C PHE A 11 16.33 -3.35 16.91
N GLU A 12 16.46 -2.93 15.65
CA GLU A 12 17.36 -3.55 14.66
C GLU A 12 18.82 -3.34 15.06
N GLU A 13 19.18 -2.09 15.40
CA GLU A 13 20.52 -1.71 15.87
C GLU A 13 20.88 -2.38 17.20
N ALA A 14 19.94 -2.43 18.17
CA ALA A 14 20.16 -3.06 19.46
C ALA A 14 20.18 -4.60 19.41
N GLY A 15 19.57 -5.20 18.39
CA GLY A 15 19.54 -6.65 18.15
C GLY A 15 20.81 -7.21 17.50
N GLY A 16 21.79 -6.36 17.17
CA GLY A 16 23.06 -6.78 16.56
C GLY A 16 23.04 -6.89 15.03
N GLY A 17 22.15 -6.14 14.35
CA GLY A 17 22.19 -6.00 12.89
C GLY A 17 23.31 -5.06 12.44
N HIS A 18 24.38 -5.64 11.89
CA HIS A 18 25.45 -5.02 11.09
C HIS A 18 26.22 -3.82 11.71
N SER A 19 27.35 -4.12 12.36
CA SER A 19 28.47 -3.19 12.45
C SER A 19 29.05 -2.96 11.05
N HIS A 20 29.02 -1.70 10.57
CA HIS A 20 29.98 -1.27 9.56
C HIS A 20 31.37 -1.31 10.21
N GLY A 21 32.08 -2.40 9.95
CA GLY A 21 33.43 -2.61 10.45
C GLY A 21 34.34 -1.47 10.02
N GLU A 22 35.02 -0.87 11.00
CA GLU A 22 36.15 0.03 10.80
C GLU A 22 37.22 -0.68 9.96
N ALA A 23 37.33 -0.31 8.68
CA ALA A 23 38.48 -0.63 7.85
C ALA A 23 39.45 0.56 7.91
N GLU A 24 40.39 0.44 8.85
CA GLU A 24 41.80 0.85 8.82
C GLU A 24 42.24 1.82 7.71
N ALA A 25 42.75 2.98 8.13
CA ALA A 25 43.32 4.01 7.26
C ALA A 25 44.60 3.55 6.54
N ALA A 26 44.63 3.71 5.20
CA ALA A 26 45.85 3.84 4.42
C ALA A 26 45.65 4.84 3.26
N PRO A 27 46.65 5.65 2.86
CA PRO A 27 46.39 6.95 2.24
C PRO A 27 46.89 7.02 0.78
N HIS A 28 46.03 7.02 -0.24
CA HIS A 28 46.48 7.28 -1.63
C HIS A 28 45.43 7.97 -2.52
N ASP A 29 45.74 9.23 -2.85
CA ASP A 29 45.74 9.92 -4.15
C ASP A 29 44.58 9.80 -5.18
N HIS A 30 44.33 10.93 -5.84
CA HIS A 30 43.16 11.30 -6.63
C HIS A 30 42.95 10.50 -7.92
N GLY A 31 41.77 9.89 -8.06
CA GLY A 31 41.26 9.36 -9.32
C GLY A 31 39.73 9.22 -9.26
N ALA A 32 39.03 10.02 -10.05
CA ALA A 32 37.59 10.05 -10.14
C ALA A 32 36.98 8.70 -10.57
N VAL A 33 35.69 8.56 -10.24
CA VAL A 33 34.73 7.50 -10.61
C VAL A 33 34.72 6.30 -9.65
N THR A 34 34.03 6.43 -8.52
CA THR A 34 33.41 5.28 -7.84
C THR A 34 31.91 5.32 -8.06
N ALA A 35 31.43 4.26 -8.70
CA ALA A 35 30.03 3.91 -8.75
C ALA A 35 29.67 3.26 -7.42
N ASP A 36 29.34 4.08 -6.42
CA ASP A 36 28.74 3.62 -5.17
C ASP A 36 27.22 3.76 -5.33
N ALA A 37 26.64 2.79 -6.03
CA ALA A 37 25.20 2.56 -6.00
C ALA A 37 24.88 1.82 -4.69
N GLU A 38 24.93 2.54 -3.58
CA GLU A 38 24.16 2.18 -2.40
C GLU A 38 22.67 2.22 -2.79
N GLU A 39 21.90 1.22 -2.39
CA GLU A 39 20.46 1.10 -2.57
C GLU A 39 19.67 2.16 -1.78
N GLU A 40 20.13 3.41 -1.74
CA GLU A 40 19.27 4.56 -1.48
C GLU A 40 18.44 4.81 -2.75
N GLY A 41 17.24 4.22 -2.79
CA GLY A 41 16.29 4.44 -3.87
C GLY A 41 16.25 5.92 -4.27
N ALA A 42 16.50 6.19 -5.56
CA ALA A 42 16.74 7.51 -6.16
C ALA A 42 16.26 8.68 -5.29
N GLN A 43 17.14 9.21 -4.43
CA GLN A 43 16.77 10.32 -3.56
C GLN A 43 16.59 11.57 -4.42
N LEU A 44 15.33 11.91 -4.66
CA LEU A 44 14.96 13.16 -5.29
C LEU A 44 15.46 14.33 -4.41
N PRO A 45 15.73 15.52 -4.99
CA PRO A 45 16.42 16.61 -4.30
C PRO A 45 15.59 17.31 -3.22
N PHE A 46 14.42 16.78 -2.84
CA PHE A 46 13.46 17.41 -1.93
C PHE A 46 13.58 16.96 -0.47
N GLY A 47 14.58 16.13 -0.15
CA GLY A 47 14.75 15.50 1.15
C GLY A 47 13.66 14.47 1.47
N ARG A 48 13.80 13.76 2.59
CA ARG A 48 12.94 12.60 2.92
C ARG A 48 11.44 12.90 2.93
N LEU A 49 11.04 14.03 3.51
CA LEU A 49 9.64 14.44 3.59
C LEU A 49 9.08 14.82 2.21
N GLY A 50 9.83 15.61 1.42
CA GLY A 50 9.43 15.98 0.06
C GLY A 50 9.31 14.76 -0.86
N ASN A 51 10.27 13.84 -0.78
CA ASN A 51 10.27 12.61 -1.55
C ASN A 51 9.08 11.70 -1.17
N THR A 52 8.77 11.61 0.12
CA THR A 52 7.60 10.86 0.62
C THR A 52 6.29 11.47 0.13
N ILE A 53 6.15 12.80 0.14
CA ILE A 53 4.95 13.47 -0.37
C ILE A 53 4.79 13.20 -1.86
N LEU A 54 5.86 13.35 -2.64
CA LEU A 54 5.82 13.14 -4.09
C LEU A 54 5.51 11.68 -4.43
N ALA A 55 6.12 10.72 -3.74
CA ALA A 55 5.82 9.30 -3.92
C ALA A 55 4.34 8.99 -3.64
N ASN A 56 3.78 9.52 -2.56
CA ASN A 56 2.36 9.35 -2.25
C ASN A 56 1.44 10.03 -3.28
N LEU A 57 1.85 11.17 -3.84
CA LEU A 57 1.09 11.86 -4.88
C LEU A 57 1.05 11.04 -6.18
N VAL A 58 2.19 10.50 -6.61
CA VAL A 58 2.29 9.64 -7.80
C VAL A 58 1.49 8.35 -7.60
N ALA A 59 1.64 7.68 -6.46
CA ALA A 59 0.86 6.49 -6.12
C ALA A 59 -0.64 6.81 -6.09
N GLY A 60 -1.02 7.92 -5.47
CA GLY A 60 -2.42 8.38 -5.40
C GLY A 60 -3.01 8.66 -6.78
N ALA A 61 -2.25 9.28 -7.69
CA ALA A 61 -2.65 9.48 -9.08
C ALA A 61 -2.85 8.15 -9.82
N GLY A 62 -1.96 7.17 -9.62
CA GLY A 62 -2.10 5.83 -10.17
C GLY A 62 -3.37 5.13 -9.70
N PHE A 63 -3.67 5.17 -8.40
CA PHE A 63 -4.91 4.61 -7.85
C PHE A 63 -6.17 5.35 -8.32
N ALA A 64 -6.09 6.67 -8.51
CA ALA A 64 -7.19 7.45 -9.07
C ALA A 64 -7.50 7.02 -10.51
N LEU A 65 -6.47 6.82 -11.34
CA LEU A 65 -6.62 6.31 -12.71
C LEU A 65 -7.19 4.90 -12.73
N LEU A 66 -6.76 4.03 -11.83
CA LEU A 66 -7.29 2.68 -11.68
C LEU A 66 -8.79 2.72 -11.34
N LEU A 67 -9.20 3.51 -10.34
CA LEU A 67 -10.62 3.67 -9.98
C LEU A 67 -11.44 4.22 -11.15
N GLY A 68 -10.92 5.24 -11.84
CA GLY A 68 -11.55 5.81 -13.03
C GLY A 68 -11.73 4.76 -14.14
N GLY A 69 -10.68 3.98 -14.42
CA GLY A 69 -10.71 2.89 -15.39
C GLY A 69 -11.74 1.81 -15.04
N VAL A 70 -11.79 1.37 -13.78
CA VAL A 70 -12.80 0.41 -13.31
C VAL A 70 -14.21 1.00 -13.45
N ALA A 71 -14.42 2.26 -13.07
CA ALA A 71 -15.72 2.91 -13.20
C ALA A 71 -16.17 3.01 -14.66
N LEU A 72 -15.24 3.31 -15.59
CA LEU A 72 -15.49 3.31 -17.03
C LEU A 72 -15.89 1.92 -17.55
N LEU A 73 -15.15 0.87 -17.18
CA LEU A 73 -15.46 -0.51 -17.56
C LEU A 73 -16.84 -0.96 -17.04
N LEU A 74 -17.23 -0.46 -15.86
CA LEU A 74 -18.54 -0.72 -15.26
C LEU A 74 -19.65 0.20 -15.78
N GLY A 75 -19.35 1.16 -16.66
CA GLY A 75 -20.31 2.15 -17.16
C GLY A 75 -20.88 3.05 -16.06
N ARG A 76 -20.15 3.26 -14.97
CA ARG A 76 -20.57 4.05 -13.80
C ARG A 76 -19.80 5.36 -13.76
N ARG A 77 -20.50 6.45 -13.49
CA ARG A 77 -19.87 7.76 -13.28
C ARG A 77 -19.49 7.93 -11.81
N ILE A 78 -18.24 8.31 -11.57
CA ILE A 78 -17.80 8.80 -10.26
C ILE A 78 -18.20 10.27 -10.15
N THR A 79 -18.84 10.62 -9.04
CA THR A 79 -19.33 11.95 -8.69
C THR A 79 -18.76 12.37 -7.34
N VAL A 80 -18.84 13.65 -6.98
CA VAL A 80 -18.48 14.08 -5.61
C VAL A 80 -19.33 13.34 -4.57
N GLN A 81 -20.61 13.10 -4.86
CA GLN A 81 -21.55 12.44 -3.94
C GLN A 81 -21.23 10.95 -3.72
N ASN A 82 -20.74 10.24 -4.76
CA ASN A 82 -20.45 8.81 -4.66
C ASN A 82 -18.95 8.48 -4.58
N GLY A 83 -18.07 9.47 -4.78
CA GLY A 83 -16.62 9.30 -4.84
C GLY A 83 -16.05 8.70 -3.56
N ILE A 84 -16.63 9.06 -2.41
CA ILE A 84 -16.25 8.45 -1.13
C ILE A 84 -16.48 6.93 -1.12
N TYR A 85 -17.56 6.43 -1.73
CA TYR A 85 -17.81 5.00 -1.80
C TYR A 85 -16.81 4.28 -2.70
N TRP A 86 -16.38 4.92 -3.80
CA TRP A 86 -15.32 4.40 -4.66
C TRP A 86 -13.97 4.35 -3.94
N GLY A 87 -13.63 5.42 -3.21
CA GLY A 87 -12.43 5.47 -2.38
C GLY A 87 -12.43 4.37 -1.33
N VAL A 88 -13.50 4.28 -0.54
CA VAL A 88 -13.65 3.25 0.50
C VAL A 88 -13.62 1.83 -0.10
N ALA A 89 -14.29 1.58 -1.22
CA ALA A 89 -14.23 0.29 -1.90
C ALA A 89 -12.80 -0.08 -2.33
N GLY A 90 -12.05 0.89 -2.86
CA GLY A 90 -10.64 0.73 -3.19
C GLY A 90 -9.77 0.44 -1.97
N PHE A 91 -9.99 1.14 -0.86
CA PHE A 91 -9.33 0.84 0.42
C PHE A 91 -9.59 -0.60 0.88
N PHE A 92 -10.85 -1.05 0.84
CA PHE A 92 -11.20 -2.42 1.22
C PHE A 92 -10.52 -3.45 0.31
N ALA A 93 -10.56 -3.24 -1.00
CA ALA A 93 -10.00 -4.17 -1.97
C ALA A 93 -8.48 -4.25 -1.91
N VAL A 94 -7.78 -3.11 -1.80
CA VAL A 94 -6.32 -3.03 -1.99
C VAL A 94 -5.53 -3.05 -0.68
N ALA A 95 -6.12 -2.52 0.41
CA ALA A 95 -5.40 -2.36 1.67
C ALA A 95 -6.00 -3.20 2.80
N PHE A 96 -7.27 -3.01 3.15
CA PHE A 96 -7.84 -3.60 4.36
C PHE A 96 -7.97 -5.12 4.30
N LEU A 97 -8.61 -5.68 3.27
CA LEU A 97 -8.82 -7.12 3.17
C LEU A 97 -7.50 -7.90 3.06
N PRO A 98 -6.52 -7.48 2.23
CA PRO A 98 -5.20 -8.10 2.26
C PRO A 98 -4.50 -7.99 3.62
N ALA A 99 -4.65 -6.86 4.33
CA ALA A 99 -4.03 -6.65 5.64
C ALA A 99 -4.54 -7.58 6.76
N LEU A 100 -5.70 -8.21 6.58
CA LEU A 100 -6.19 -9.24 7.50
C LEU A 100 -5.30 -10.50 7.49
N GLY A 101 -4.69 -10.80 6.35
CA GLY A 101 -3.73 -11.92 6.22
C GLY A 101 -2.28 -11.46 6.31
N LEU A 102 -1.93 -10.37 5.65
CA LEU A 102 -0.58 -9.77 5.66
C LEU A 102 -0.64 -8.34 6.22
N SER A 103 -0.66 -8.22 7.55
CA SER A 103 -0.69 -6.90 8.21
C SER A 103 0.54 -6.05 7.85
N PRO A 104 0.42 -4.71 7.79
CA PRO A 104 1.57 -3.84 7.55
C PRO A 104 2.66 -4.09 8.59
N GLU A 105 3.86 -4.39 8.12
CA GLU A 105 5.01 -4.74 8.94
C GLU A 105 5.98 -3.56 9.07
N LEU A 106 6.68 -3.50 10.20
CA LEU A 106 7.80 -2.58 10.40
C LEU A 106 9.07 -3.16 9.78
N PRO A 107 10.09 -2.33 9.51
CA PRO A 107 11.44 -2.82 9.27
C PRO A 107 11.90 -3.77 10.39
N ALA A 108 12.80 -4.70 10.06
CA ALA A 108 13.33 -5.72 10.97
C ALA A 108 12.34 -6.78 11.50
N MET A 109 11.09 -6.80 11.01
CA MET A 109 10.19 -7.93 11.27
C MET A 109 10.55 -9.13 10.39
N PRO A 110 10.43 -10.36 10.90
CA PRO A 110 10.58 -11.56 10.07
C PRO A 110 9.49 -11.58 9.00
N ALA A 111 9.88 -11.86 7.77
CA ALA A 111 9.01 -11.89 6.62
C ALA A 111 9.14 -13.22 5.88
N ALA A 112 8.02 -13.73 5.37
CA ALA A 112 8.01 -14.82 4.39
C ALA A 112 8.65 -14.36 3.06
N ASP A 113 8.86 -15.33 2.15
CA ASP A 113 9.36 -15.05 0.80
C ASP A 113 8.57 -13.91 0.13
N LEU A 114 9.29 -12.98 -0.48
CA LEU A 114 8.70 -11.78 -1.06
C LEU A 114 7.77 -12.11 -2.23
N ALA A 115 8.15 -13.05 -3.09
CA ALA A 115 7.36 -13.41 -4.27
C ALA A 115 6.07 -14.11 -3.85
N GLU A 116 6.11 -14.97 -2.84
CA GLU A 116 4.92 -15.61 -2.28
C GLU A 116 3.93 -14.57 -1.71
N ARG A 117 4.42 -13.61 -0.93
CA ARG A 117 3.59 -12.53 -0.38
C ARG A 117 2.99 -11.65 -1.47
N GLN A 118 3.78 -11.30 -2.49
CA GLN A 118 3.30 -10.50 -3.62
C GLN A 118 2.21 -11.23 -4.40
N LEU A 119 2.41 -12.52 -4.70
CA LEU A 119 1.42 -13.31 -5.40
C LEU A 119 0.13 -13.46 -4.59
N TRP A 120 0.25 -13.76 -3.30
CA TRP A 120 -0.88 -13.84 -2.39
C TRP A 120 -1.62 -12.50 -2.29
N TRP A 121 -0.88 -11.39 -2.17
CA TRP A 121 -1.46 -10.05 -2.10
C TRP A 121 -2.23 -9.71 -3.38
N ILE A 122 -1.66 -9.94 -4.56
CA ILE A 122 -2.34 -9.72 -5.84
C ILE A 122 -3.63 -10.54 -5.91
N ALA A 123 -3.59 -11.82 -5.54
CA ALA A 123 -4.77 -12.68 -5.50
C ALA A 123 -5.83 -12.14 -4.54
N ALA A 124 -5.43 -11.70 -3.34
CA ALA A 124 -6.32 -11.11 -2.35
C ALA A 124 -6.98 -9.83 -2.88
N VAL A 125 -6.22 -8.96 -3.55
CA VAL A 125 -6.74 -7.72 -4.14
C VAL A 125 -7.74 -8.00 -5.25
N VAL A 126 -7.41 -8.88 -6.20
CA VAL A 126 -8.28 -9.21 -7.34
C VAL A 126 -9.57 -9.88 -6.86
N LEU A 127 -9.48 -10.87 -5.97
CA LEU A 127 -10.63 -11.58 -5.44
C LEU A 127 -11.51 -10.66 -4.58
N SER A 128 -10.90 -9.78 -3.77
CA SER A 128 -11.63 -8.78 -2.98
C SER A 128 -12.34 -7.77 -3.88
N GLY A 129 -11.68 -7.25 -4.92
CA GLY A 129 -12.28 -6.32 -5.87
C GLY A 129 -13.47 -6.94 -6.60
N LEU A 130 -13.34 -8.17 -7.10
CA LEU A 130 -14.43 -8.91 -7.73
C LEU A 130 -15.55 -9.23 -6.73
N GLY A 131 -15.20 -9.61 -5.50
CA GLY A 131 -16.17 -9.91 -4.46
C GLY A 131 -16.99 -8.68 -4.06
N ILE A 132 -16.34 -7.53 -3.87
CA ILE A 132 -17.02 -6.24 -3.61
C ILE A 132 -17.92 -5.87 -4.78
N TYR A 133 -17.44 -6.02 -6.03
CA TYR A 133 -18.26 -5.81 -7.23
C TYR A 133 -19.54 -6.66 -7.19
N LEU A 134 -19.42 -7.96 -6.92
CA LEU A 134 -20.55 -8.87 -6.88
C LEU A 134 -21.53 -8.53 -5.75
N VAL A 135 -21.03 -8.23 -4.55
CA VAL A 135 -21.86 -7.92 -3.38
C VAL A 135 -22.61 -6.60 -3.55
N VAL A 136 -21.94 -5.57 -4.08
CA VAL A 136 -22.46 -4.20 -4.11
C VAL A 136 -23.30 -3.94 -5.37
N LEU A 137 -22.86 -4.43 -6.53
CA LEU A 137 -23.47 -4.05 -7.82
C LEU A 137 -24.42 -5.09 -8.40
N ARG A 138 -24.37 -6.35 -7.95
CA ARG A 138 -25.31 -7.39 -8.42
C ARG A 138 -26.50 -7.51 -7.48
N GLN A 139 -27.69 -7.65 -8.05
CA GLN A 139 -28.91 -7.84 -7.28
C GLN A 139 -29.11 -9.30 -6.86
N GLU A 140 -28.62 -10.24 -7.67
CA GLU A 140 -28.84 -11.67 -7.48
C GLU A 140 -28.22 -12.20 -6.18
N ILE A 141 -28.99 -12.98 -5.43
CA ILE A 141 -28.53 -13.56 -4.15
C ILE A 141 -27.32 -14.47 -4.37
N TRP A 142 -27.33 -15.29 -5.44
CA TRP A 142 -26.20 -16.17 -5.75
C TRP A 142 -24.92 -15.38 -6.01
N ALA A 143 -25.01 -14.20 -6.63
CA ALA A 143 -23.86 -13.34 -6.92
C ALA A 143 -23.30 -12.76 -5.61
N LYS A 144 -24.17 -12.35 -4.68
CA LYS A 144 -23.73 -11.89 -3.35
C LYS A 144 -23.03 -12.98 -2.56
N ILE A 145 -23.58 -14.20 -2.57
CA ILE A 145 -22.95 -15.37 -1.93
C ILE A 145 -21.57 -15.61 -2.54
N LEU A 146 -21.48 -15.67 -3.88
CA LEU A 146 -20.21 -15.84 -4.57
C LEU A 146 -19.22 -14.73 -4.21
N GLY A 147 -19.68 -13.47 -4.14
CA GLY A 147 -18.81 -12.35 -3.77
C GLY A 147 -18.24 -12.45 -2.36
N LEU A 148 -19.05 -12.90 -1.39
CA LEU A 148 -18.56 -13.20 -0.04
C LEU A 148 -17.57 -14.37 -0.03
N VAL A 149 -17.80 -15.40 -0.83
CA VAL A 149 -16.85 -16.53 -0.99
C VAL A 149 -15.53 -16.03 -1.57
N LEU A 150 -15.54 -15.16 -2.58
CA LEU A 150 -14.32 -14.59 -3.16
C LEU A 150 -13.55 -13.74 -2.15
N ILE A 151 -14.23 -12.94 -1.33
CA ILE A 151 -13.58 -12.15 -0.25
C ILE A 151 -12.96 -13.07 0.81
N ALA A 152 -13.64 -14.16 1.16
CA ALA A 152 -13.15 -15.09 2.18
C ALA A 152 -12.02 -16.00 1.66
N ALA A 153 -12.00 -16.33 0.37
CA ALA A 153 -11.10 -17.34 -0.20
C ALA A 153 -9.60 -17.10 0.10
N PRO A 154 -9.03 -15.89 -0.06
CA PRO A 154 -7.62 -15.64 0.29
C PRO A 154 -7.33 -15.88 1.77
N GLN A 155 -8.29 -15.50 2.64
CA GLN A 155 -8.16 -15.62 4.09
C GLN A 155 -8.23 -17.08 4.54
N LEU A 156 -9.06 -17.89 3.87
CA LEU A 156 -9.18 -19.32 4.12
C LEU A 156 -7.97 -20.10 3.58
N TYR A 157 -7.39 -19.66 2.47
CA TYR A 157 -6.13 -20.21 1.96
C TYR A 157 -4.96 -19.90 2.92
N GLY A 158 -4.99 -18.73 3.55
CA GLY A 158 -3.97 -18.28 4.50
C GLY A 158 -2.83 -17.55 3.81
N ALA A 159 -2.35 -16.49 4.43
CA ALA A 159 -1.20 -15.74 3.92
C ALA A 159 0.12 -16.49 4.20
N PRO A 160 1.14 -16.33 3.34
CA PRO A 160 2.47 -16.86 3.61
C PRO A 160 3.10 -16.12 4.79
N HIS A 161 3.60 -16.87 5.77
CA HIS A 161 4.23 -16.36 6.99
C HIS A 161 5.64 -16.95 7.12
N PRO A 162 6.57 -16.25 7.80
CA PRO A 162 7.90 -16.79 8.06
C PRO A 162 7.82 -18.04 8.95
N GLU A 163 8.78 -18.96 8.79
CA GLU A 163 8.88 -20.15 9.63
C GLU A 163 9.22 -19.80 11.09
N ASP A 164 10.06 -18.78 11.29
CA ASP A 164 10.36 -18.19 12.58
C ASP A 164 9.65 -16.84 12.74
N ILE A 165 8.81 -16.74 13.76
CA ILE A 165 8.04 -15.54 14.10
C ILE A 165 8.72 -14.70 15.19
N SER A 166 9.91 -15.09 15.64
CA SER A 166 10.72 -14.33 16.58
C SER A 166 11.05 -12.96 15.99
N SER A 167 10.69 -11.89 16.69
CA SER A 167 10.94 -10.52 16.26
C SER A 167 11.59 -9.72 17.40
N PRO A 168 12.62 -8.90 17.10
CA PRO A 168 13.16 -7.96 18.06
C PRO A 168 12.20 -6.79 18.34
N VAL A 169 11.20 -6.58 17.47
CA VAL A 169 10.24 -5.47 17.58
C VAL A 169 9.09 -5.85 18.53
N PRO A 170 8.79 -5.05 19.56
CA PRO A 170 7.67 -5.32 20.45
C PRO A 170 6.31 -5.38 19.70
N ALA A 171 5.48 -6.37 20.02
CA ALA A 171 4.16 -6.56 19.39
C ALA A 171 3.23 -5.34 19.54
N LEU A 172 3.38 -4.53 20.60
CA LEU A 172 2.63 -3.28 20.74
C LEU A 172 3.03 -2.26 19.67
N LEU A 173 4.32 -2.14 19.35
CA LEU A 173 4.80 -1.22 18.32
C LEU A 173 4.33 -1.68 16.93
N ALA A 174 4.38 -3.00 16.68
CA ALA A 174 3.83 -3.64 15.49
C ALA A 174 2.36 -3.30 15.26
N SER A 175 1.52 -3.49 16.28
CA SER A 175 0.09 -3.25 16.19
C SER A 175 -0.25 -1.76 16.03
N GLN A 176 0.49 -0.87 16.69
CA GLN A 176 0.36 0.58 16.47
C GLN A 176 0.69 0.97 15.03
N TYR A 177 1.75 0.38 14.45
CA TYR A 177 2.10 0.62 13.06
C TYR A 177 1.03 0.11 12.10
N ALA A 178 0.54 -1.12 12.28
CA ALA A 178 -0.52 -1.69 11.45
C ALA A 178 -1.78 -0.80 11.45
N VAL A 179 -2.23 -0.36 12.63
CA VAL A 179 -3.38 0.54 12.77
C VAL A 179 -3.13 1.90 12.12
N ALA A 180 -1.97 2.51 12.37
CA ALA A 180 -1.62 3.80 11.79
C ALA A 180 -1.52 3.75 10.26
N SER A 181 -0.95 2.67 9.72
CA SER A 181 -0.82 2.42 8.27
C SER A 181 -2.18 2.23 7.60
N LEU A 182 -3.08 1.47 8.22
CA LEU A 182 -4.45 1.30 7.72
C LEU A 182 -5.27 2.59 7.79
N ALA A 183 -5.18 3.34 8.89
CA ALA A 183 -5.85 4.64 9.02
C ALA A 183 -5.36 5.66 7.97
N THR A 184 -4.05 5.70 7.74
CA THR A 184 -3.45 6.56 6.71
C THR A 184 -3.91 6.15 5.31
N ASN A 185 -3.96 4.85 5.02
CA ASN A 185 -4.48 4.34 3.75
C ASN A 185 -5.95 4.71 3.56
N LEU A 186 -6.80 4.52 4.57
CA LEU A 186 -8.22 4.89 4.50
C LEU A 186 -8.39 6.37 4.17
N PHE A 187 -7.62 7.24 4.86
CA PHE A 187 -7.63 8.67 4.58
C PHE A 187 -7.22 8.97 3.13
N MET A 188 -6.12 8.38 2.66
CA MET A 188 -5.64 8.56 1.29
C MET A 188 -6.71 8.13 0.26
N TRP A 189 -7.29 6.94 0.43
CA TRP A 189 -8.32 6.42 -0.47
C TRP A 189 -9.60 7.27 -0.45
N ALA A 190 -10.01 7.80 0.70
CA ALA A 190 -11.12 8.74 0.79
C ALA A 190 -10.83 10.03 0.01
N VAL A 191 -9.63 10.60 0.17
CA VAL A 191 -9.19 11.79 -0.58
C VAL A 191 -9.16 11.51 -2.08
N ILE A 192 -8.59 10.38 -2.51
CA ILE A 192 -8.56 9.96 -3.93
C ILE A 192 -9.98 9.90 -4.49
N GLY A 193 -10.90 9.21 -3.81
CA GLY A 193 -12.28 9.05 -4.27
C GLY A 193 -13.02 10.37 -4.41
N LEU A 194 -12.90 11.27 -3.41
CA LEU A 194 -13.52 12.59 -3.44
C LEU A 194 -12.89 13.50 -4.51
N ALA A 195 -11.56 13.54 -4.60
CA ALA A 195 -10.84 14.36 -5.57
C ALA A 195 -11.12 13.89 -7.01
N LEU A 196 -11.15 12.58 -7.24
CA LEU A 196 -11.49 12.00 -8.55
C LEU A 196 -12.93 12.32 -8.94
N GLY A 197 -13.89 12.17 -8.01
CA GLY A 197 -15.28 12.53 -8.24
C GLY A 197 -15.47 14.01 -8.54
N TRP A 198 -14.74 14.88 -7.82
CA TRP A 198 -14.71 16.32 -8.10
C TRP A 198 -14.14 16.63 -9.47
N PHE A 199 -12.99 16.04 -9.81
CA PHE A 199 -12.30 16.26 -11.08
C PHE A 199 -13.16 15.84 -12.27
N ILE A 200 -13.71 14.61 -12.25
CA ILE A 200 -14.56 14.11 -13.34
C ILE A 200 -15.81 14.98 -13.51
N GLN A 201 -16.45 15.42 -12.42
CA GLN A 201 -17.64 16.26 -12.54
C GLN A 201 -17.36 17.65 -13.09
N HIS A 202 -16.26 18.30 -12.68
CA HIS A 202 -15.99 19.67 -13.10
C HIS A 202 -15.40 19.75 -14.51
N TYR A 203 -14.49 18.83 -14.86
CA TYR A 203 -13.80 18.89 -16.14
C TYR A 203 -14.52 18.16 -17.28
N ALA A 204 -15.24 17.06 -17.02
CA ALA A 204 -16.00 16.40 -18.09
C ALA A 204 -17.26 17.20 -18.50
N SER A 205 -17.75 18.10 -17.64
CA SER A 205 -18.89 18.97 -17.96
C SER A 205 -18.48 20.13 -18.87
N SER A 206 -17.26 20.67 -18.72
CA SER A 206 -16.78 21.80 -19.52
C SER A 206 -16.50 21.48 -20.98
N GLU A 207 -16.27 20.21 -21.35
CA GLU A 207 -16.05 19.81 -22.76
C GLU A 207 -17.36 19.62 -23.56
N ILE A 208 -18.52 19.57 -22.89
CA ILE A 208 -19.81 19.42 -23.57
C ILE A 208 -20.46 20.79 -23.83
N GLU A 209 -20.04 21.82 -23.10
CA GLU A 209 -20.58 23.18 -23.19
C GLU A 209 -19.75 24.14 -24.07
N GLY A 210 -18.59 23.70 -24.59
CA GLY A 210 -17.73 24.46 -25.51
C GLY A 210 -17.77 23.91 -26.94
#